data_AF-A0A8T7BTG7-F1
#
_entry.id   AF-A0A8T7BTG7-F1
#
_cell.length_a   1.000
_cell.length_b   1.000
_cell.length_c   1.000
_cell.angle_alpha   90.00
_cell.angle_beta   90.00
_cell.angle_gamma   90.00
#
_symmetry.space_group_name_H-M   'P 1'
#
loop_
_entity.id
_entity.type
_entity.pdbx_description
1 polymer ?
#
loop_
_entity_poly.entity_id
_entity_poly.type
_entity_poly.pdbx_seq_one_letter_code
_entity_poly.pdbx_strand_id
1 'polypeptide(L)'
;MTQATPHKIGFVSLGCPKATVDSELIITQLRAEGYDIVPDYDAADMVIVNTCGFIDEAVTESLDTIDEALHENGKVIVTGCLGA
;
A
#
# COMPACT_ATOMS: atom_id res chain seq x y z
N MET A 1 19.04 25.47 1.07
CA MET A 1 18.88 24.01 0.99
C MET A 1 17.41 23.72 1.24
N THR A 2 16.61 23.63 0.18
CA THR A 2 15.18 23.34 0.28
C THR A 2 15.07 21.84 0.52
N GLN A 3 14.86 21.42 1.77
CA GLN A 3 14.43 20.04 2.02
C GLN A 3 13.06 19.89 1.36
N ALA A 4 13.00 19.10 0.29
CA ALA A 4 11.72 18.66 -0.25
C ALA A 4 11.02 17.87 0.86
N THR A 5 9.77 18.18 1.13
CA THR A 5 8.96 17.44 2.10
C THR A 5 8.95 15.98 1.65
N PRO A 6 9.25 15.00 2.53
CA PRO A 6 9.20 13.60 2.15
C PRO A 6 7.79 13.26 1.68
N HIS A 7 7.69 12.61 0.52
CA HIS A 7 6.41 12.17 -0.01
C HIS A 7 5.80 11.13 0.92
N LYS A 8 4.52 11.31 1.25
CA LYS A 8 3.80 10.47 2.21
C LYS A 8 3.12 9.32 1.47
N ILE A 9 3.36 8.10 1.90
CA ILE A 9 2.81 6.90 1.30
C ILE A 9 1.94 6.19 2.34
N GLY A 10 0.67 5.96 1.99
CA GLY A 10 -0.21 5.04 2.69
C GLY A 10 0.13 3.61 2.28
N PHE A 11 0.12 2.66 3.21
CA PHE A 11 0.45 1.27 2.89
C PHE A 11 -0.52 0.31 3.55
N VAL A 12 -1.14 -0.55 2.75
CA VAL A 12 -2.05 -1.60 3.21
C VAL A 12 -1.54 -2.95 2.75
N SER A 13 -1.48 -3.92 3.66
CA SER A 13 -1.10 -5.29 3.36
C SER A 13 -2.27 -6.22 3.66
N LEU A 14 -2.69 -7.00 2.67
CA LEU A 14 -3.83 -7.90 2.79
C LEU A 14 -3.45 -9.35 2.50
N GLY A 15 -4.10 -10.26 3.21
CA GLY A 15 -4.04 -11.70 2.96
C GLY A 15 -3.00 -12.47 3.79
N CYS A 16 -2.14 -13.23 3.12
CA CYS A 16 -1.41 -14.34 3.74
C CYS A 16 -0.06 -13.92 4.39
N PRO A 17 0.57 -14.78 5.23
CA PRO A 17 1.84 -14.47 5.88
C PRO A 17 2.97 -14.05 4.93
N LYS A 18 2.94 -14.50 3.67
CA LYS A 18 3.88 -14.05 2.63
C LYS A 18 3.69 -12.56 2.30
N ALA A 19 2.45 -12.09 2.18
CA ALA A 19 2.16 -10.68 1.91
C ALA A 19 2.68 -9.78 3.04
N THR A 20 2.65 -10.24 4.29
CA THR A 20 3.23 -9.50 5.43
C THR A 20 4.75 -9.36 5.31
N VAL A 21 5.47 -10.44 5.03
CA VAL A 21 6.93 -10.40 4.85
C VAL A 21 7.32 -9.53 3.66
N ASP A 22 6.61 -9.66 2.54
CA ASP A 22 6.84 -8.81 1.36
C ASP A 22 6.61 -7.31 1.69
N SER A 23 5.61 -7.00 2.52
CA SER A 23 5.30 -5.63 2.95
C SER A 23 6.40 -5.01 3.81
N GLU A 24 7.01 -5.77 4.71
CA GLU A 24 8.15 -5.28 5.51
C GLU A 24 9.33 -4.87 4.62
N LEU A 25 9.60 -5.64 3.57
CA LEU A 25 10.65 -5.34 2.60
C LEU A 25 10.33 -4.05 1.82
N ILE A 26 9.09 -3.91 1.33
CA ILE A 26 8.66 -2.72 0.59
C ILE A 26 8.73 -1.46 1.48
N ILE A 27 8.21 -1.52 2.70
CA ILE A 27 8.24 -0.40 3.65
C ILE A 27 9.69 0.00 3.98
N THR A 28 10.57 -0.99 4.18
CA THR A 28 11.98 -0.73 4.46
C THR A 28 12.66 0.00 3.30
N GLN A 29 12.39 -0.42 2.06
CA GLN A 29 12.94 0.22 0.86
C GLN A 29 12.40 1.64 0.68
N LEU A 30 11.09 1.85 0.84
CA LEU A 30 10.48 3.18 0.75
C LEU A 30 11.10 4.16 1.76
N ARG A 31 11.30 3.71 3.00
CA ARG A 31 11.98 4.53 4.02
C ARG A 31 13.43 4.82 3.66
N ALA A 32 14.16 3.84 3.12
CA ALA A 32 15.54 4.03 2.65
C ALA A 32 15.64 5.05 1.50
N GLU A 33 14.61 5.17 0.68
CA GLU A 33 14.50 6.16 -0.40
C GLU A 33 13.98 7.53 0.06
N GLY A 34 13.61 7.67 1.35
CA GLY A 34 13.19 8.93 1.95
C GLY A 34 11.69 9.22 1.89
N TYR A 35 10.86 8.22 1.60
CA TYR A 35 9.41 8.32 1.75
C TYR A 35 8.99 8.20 3.21
N ASP A 36 7.95 8.93 3.59
CA ASP A 36 7.31 8.81 4.91
C ASP A 36 6.09 7.90 4.83
N ILE A 37 5.91 7.00 5.80
CA ILE A 37 4.80 6.04 5.79
C ILE A 37 3.74 6.50 6.78
N VAL A 38 2.54 6.74 6.27
CA VAL A 38 1.41 7.22 7.07
C VAL A 38 0.29 6.17 7.13
N PRO A 39 -0.44 6.07 8.26
CA PRO A 39 -1.52 5.09 8.41
C PRO A 39 -2.82 5.50 7.70
N ASP A 40 -3.01 6.79 7.45
CA ASP A 40 -4.28 7.35 6.95
C ASP A 40 -4.21 7.63 5.44
N TYR A 41 -5.27 7.25 4.71
CA TYR A 41 -5.38 7.50 3.26
C TYR A 41 -5.36 8.99 2.92
N ASP A 42 -6.07 9.82 3.68
CA ASP A 42 -6.16 11.27 3.46
C ASP A 42 -4.84 12.01 3.70
N ALA A 43 -3.98 11.43 4.54
CA ALA A 43 -2.67 11.99 4.86
C ALA A 43 -1.59 11.61 3.84
N ALA A 44 -1.88 10.67 2.93
CA ALA A 44 -0.95 10.14 1.95
C ALA A 44 -1.03 10.89 0.61
N ASP A 45 0.11 11.06 -0.05
CA ASP A 45 0.15 11.51 -1.45
C ASP A 45 -0.28 10.41 -2.44
N MET A 46 -0.17 9.15 -2.01
CA MET A 46 -0.52 7.93 -2.74
C MET A 46 -0.63 6.75 -1.78
N VAL A 47 -1.51 5.79 -2.09
CA VAL A 47 -1.66 4.54 -1.32
C VAL A 47 -1.12 3.34 -2.10
N ILE A 48 -0.38 2.47 -1.43
CA ILE A 48 0.03 1.16 -1.96
C ILE A 48 -0.82 0.08 -1.28
N VAL A 49 -1.49 -0.74 -2.08
CA VAL A 49 -2.26 -1.90 -1.61
C VAL A 49 -1.55 -3.17 -2.06
N ASN A 50 -0.98 -3.91 -1.10
CA ASN A 50 -0.35 -5.21 -1.33
C ASN A 50 -1.37 -6.33 -1.14
N THR A 51 -1.78 -6.94 -2.26
CA THR A 51 -2.93 -7.86 -2.34
C THR A 51 -2.54 -9.33 -2.29
N CYS A 52 -3.50 -10.18 -1.92
CA CYS A 52 -3.38 -11.63 -1.99
C CYS A 52 -4.40 -12.19 -2.99
N GLY A 53 -3.91 -12.99 -3.95
CA GLY A 53 -4.71 -13.65 -4.99
C GLY A 53 -4.92 -15.15 -4.73
N PHE A 54 -4.46 -15.66 -3.60
CA PHE A 54 -4.44 -17.11 -3.30
C PHE A 54 -5.63 -17.59 -2.48
N ILE A 55 -6.30 -16.70 -1.75
CA ILE A 55 -7.42 -17.03 -0.86
C ILE A 55 -8.62 -16.20 -1.31
N ASP A 56 -9.74 -16.83 -1.64
CA ASP A 56 -10.92 -16.17 -2.22
C ASP A 56 -11.47 -15.04 -1.32
N GLU A 57 -11.47 -15.26 0.00
CA GLU A 57 -11.86 -14.22 0.98
C GLU A 57 -10.90 -13.02 0.92
N ALA A 58 -9.59 -13.27 0.83
CA ALA A 58 -8.58 -12.22 0.71
C ALA A 58 -8.64 -11.49 -0.64
N VAL A 59 -9.12 -12.14 -1.70
CA VAL A 59 -9.37 -11.49 -2.99
C VAL A 59 -10.49 -10.47 -2.86
N THR A 60 -11.60 -10.84 -2.21
CA THR A 60 -12.74 -9.94 -1.99
C THR A 60 -12.31 -8.74 -1.14
N GLU A 61 -11.63 -8.99 -0.02
CA GLU A 61 -11.07 -7.95 0.84
C GLU A 61 -10.08 -7.03 0.10
N SER A 62 -9.27 -7.61 -0.80
CA SER A 62 -8.34 -6.85 -1.65
C SER A 62 -9.08 -5.89 -2.58
N LEU A 63 -10.16 -6.34 -3.23
CA LEU A 63 -10.96 -5.50 -4.12
C LEU A 63 -11.68 -4.38 -3.36
N ASP A 64 -12.29 -4.71 -2.22
CA ASP A 64 -12.98 -3.72 -1.37
C ASP A 64 -12.00 -2.63 -0.89
N THR A 65 -10.80 -3.03 -0.47
CA THR A 65 -9.77 -2.09 -0.02
C THR A 65 -9.25 -1.22 -1.15
N ILE A 66 -9.11 -1.76 -2.37
CA ILE A 66 -8.71 -0.97 -3.54
C ILE A 66 -9.76 0.09 -3.84
N ASP A 67 -11.05 -0.26 -3.81
CA ASP A 67 -12.16 0.67 -4.04
C ASP A 67 -12.19 1.78 -2.98
N GLU A 68 -12.03 1.42 -1.71
CA GLU A 68 -11.92 2.39 -0.60
C GLU A 68 -10.73 3.34 -0.79
N ALA A 69 -9.54 2.80 -1.09
CA ALA A 69 -8.35 3.63 -1.30
C ALA A 69 -8.47 4.56 -2.52
N LEU A 70 -9.16 4.11 -3.58
CA LEU A 70 -9.45 4.94 -4.76
C LEU A 70 -10.44 6.07 -4.42
N HIS A 71 -11.44 5.78 -3.59
CA HIS A 71 -12.44 6.78 -3.18
C HIS A 71 -11.84 7.85 -2.25
N GLU A 72 -11.06 7.44 -1.24
CA GLU A 72 -10.52 8.34 -0.23
C GLU A 72 -9.26 9.10 -0.71
N ASN A 73 -8.32 8.44 -1.41
CA ASN A 73 -7.06 9.06 -1.84
C ASN A 73 -7.03 9.46 -3.32
N GLY A 74 -7.60 8.64 -4.20
CA GLY A 74 -7.61 8.86 -5.65
C GLY A 74 -6.32 8.49 -6.39
N LYS A 75 -5.22 8.16 -5.69
CA LYS A 75 -3.99 7.63 -6.29
C LYS A 75 -3.56 6.34 -5.60
N VAL A 76 -3.74 5.22 -6.31
CA VAL A 76 -3.48 3.88 -5.75
C VAL A 76 -2.52 3.11 -6.65
N ILE A 77 -1.50 2.49 -6.05
CA ILE A 77 -0.69 1.43 -6.66
C ILE A 77 -1.12 0.10 -6.06
N VAL A 78 -1.50 -0.83 -6.93
CA VAL A 78 -1.79 -2.21 -6.52
C VAL A 78 -0.55 -3.06 -6.78
N THR A 79 -0.14 -3.83 -5.77
CA THR A 79 0.94 -4.81 -5.86
C THR A 79 0.51 -6.12 -5.23
N GLY A 80 1.41 -7.11 -5.19
CA GLY A 80 1.13 -8.43 -4.66
C GLY A 80 0.58 -9.39 -5.70
N CYS A 81 -0.19 -10.38 -5.26
CA CYS A 81 -0.54 -11.54 -6.09
C CYS A 81 -1.76 -11.32 -6.99
N LEU A 82 -2.61 -10.32 -6.69
CA LEU A 82 -3.74 -9.92 -7.53
C LEU A 82 -3.34 -8.90 -8.60
N GLY A 83 -2.21 -8.21 -8.40
CA GLY A 83 -1.72 -7.17 -9.31
C GLY A 83 -1.13 -7.77 -10.58
N ALA A 84 -1.94 -7.82 -11.64
CA ALA A 84 -1.51 -8.07 -13.02
C ALA A 84 -1.90 -6.87 -13.89
#